data_AF-A0A498QAA7-F1
#
_entry.id   AF-A0A498QAA7-F1
#
_cell.length_a   1.000
_cell.length_b   1.000
_cell.length_c   1.000
_cell.angle_alpha   90.00
_cell.angle_beta   90.00
_cell.angle_gamma   90.00
#
_symmetry.space_group_name_H-M   'P 1'
#
loop_
_entity.id
_entity.type
_entity.pdbx_description
1 polymer ?
#
loop_
_entity_poly.entity_id
_entity_poly.type
_entity_poly.pdbx_seq_one_letter_code
_entity_poly.pdbx_strand_id
1 'polypeptide(L)'
;MAEPKRRLVAYLRVSTIEQRSHNTVQEALLGRLWLVGHAGFTSLRPTEVMGDDPDGPMRTARREMAGVFAGLECRMIAKQVWDGRRAKAAVGHATGATTYGRKSGKRSPANPNGALVPVPAEQAALRHMCGLRAGGASTHQIAHTITDEGHPTQRGGRWSSAKVSRTVSPQDAAEAVSA
;
A
#
# COMPACT_ATOMS: atom_id res chain seq x y z
N MET A 1 -13.17 54.04 20.06
CA MET A 1 -13.88 53.29 19.00
C MET A 1 -13.73 51.82 19.30
N ALA A 2 -14.82 51.10 19.52
CA ALA A 2 -14.78 49.66 19.79
C ALA A 2 -14.52 48.90 18.48
N GLU A 3 -13.52 48.03 18.50
CA GLU A 3 -13.17 47.17 17.36
C GLU A 3 -14.36 46.26 17.03
N PRO A 4 -14.84 46.22 15.76
CA PRO A 4 -16.01 45.44 15.41
C PRO A 4 -15.74 43.95 15.66
N LYS A 5 -16.59 43.30 16.45
CA LYS A 5 -16.53 41.85 16.70
C LYS A 5 -16.66 41.10 15.38
N ARG A 6 -15.52 40.65 14.84
CA ARG A 6 -15.46 39.80 13.63
C ARG A 6 -16.16 38.48 13.93
N ARG A 7 -17.36 38.27 13.37
CA ARG A 7 -18.10 37.01 13.49
C ARG A 7 -17.34 35.92 12.73
N LEU A 8 -17.28 34.72 13.30
CA LEU A 8 -16.81 33.52 12.61
C LEU A 8 -17.82 33.17 11.52
N VAL A 9 -17.53 33.52 10.26
CA VAL A 9 -18.47 33.30 9.13
C VAL A 9 -18.22 31.97 8.40
N ALA A 10 -17.03 31.40 8.51
CA ALA A 10 -16.70 30.12 7.90
C ALA A 10 -15.78 29.30 8.81
N TYR A 11 -16.18 28.06 9.10
CA TYR A 11 -15.32 27.06 9.73
C TYR A 11 -14.83 26.10 8.65
N LEU A 12 -13.68 26.41 8.07
CA LEU A 12 -13.00 25.45 7.23
C LEU A 12 -12.20 24.53 8.14
N ARG A 13 -12.71 23.31 8.38
CA ARG A 13 -11.96 22.25 9.05
C ARG A 13 -10.87 21.75 8.10
N VAL A 14 -9.83 22.55 7.92
CA VAL A 14 -8.57 22.08 7.35
C VAL A 14 -7.88 21.33 8.47
N SER A 15 -8.19 20.04 8.61
CA SER A 15 -7.41 19.15 9.47
C SER A 15 -6.00 19.11 8.89
N THR A 16 -5.18 20.03 9.41
CA THR A 16 -3.80 20.30 9.01
C THR A 16 -3.66 20.80 7.56
N ILE A 17 -2.87 21.86 7.37
CA ILE A 17 -2.32 22.33 6.07
C ILE A 17 -1.56 21.21 5.30
N GLU A 18 -1.52 19.99 5.84
CA GLU A 18 -0.69 18.87 5.45
C GLU A 18 -1.39 17.81 4.60
N GLN A 19 -2.69 17.93 4.28
CA GLN A 19 -3.35 16.91 3.46
C GLN A 19 -3.38 17.22 1.97
N ARG A 20 -2.51 16.48 1.27
CA ARG A 20 -2.57 16.07 -0.15
C ARG A 20 -2.90 17.19 -1.15
N SER A 21 -1.85 17.67 -1.81
CA SER A 21 -1.88 18.23 -3.18
C SER A 21 -2.74 19.48 -3.45
N HIS A 22 -3.36 20.08 -2.44
CA HIS A 22 -4.29 21.21 -2.65
C HIS A 22 -3.73 22.57 -2.19
N ASN A 23 -2.41 22.76 -2.19
CA ASN A 23 -1.82 24.04 -1.76
C ASN A 23 -2.37 25.22 -2.58
N THR A 24 -2.42 25.07 -3.91
CA THR A 24 -2.99 26.08 -4.82
C THR A 24 -4.50 26.33 -4.58
N VAL A 25 -5.26 25.28 -4.26
CA VAL A 25 -6.71 25.40 -3.96
C VAL A 25 -6.93 26.06 -2.60
N GLN A 26 -6.09 25.76 -1.62
CA GLN A 26 -6.12 26.36 -0.30
C GLN A 26 -5.80 27.85 -0.36
N GLU A 27 -4.73 28.22 -1.08
CA GLU A 27 -4.35 29.63 -1.29
C GLU A 27 -5.45 30.39 -2.04
N ALA A 28 -6.05 29.80 -3.08
CA ALA A 28 -7.18 30.39 -3.79
C ALA A 28 -8.41 30.61 -2.87
N LEU A 29 -8.69 29.66 -1.97
CA LEU A 29 -9.80 29.77 -1.03
C LEU A 29 -9.54 30.82 0.06
N LEU A 30 -8.31 30.87 0.59
CA LEU A 30 -7.89 31.91 1.54
C LEU A 30 -7.96 33.30 0.89
N GLY A 31 -7.48 33.45 -0.35
CA GLY A 31 -7.60 34.68 -1.13
C GLY A 31 -9.06 35.11 -1.31
N ARG A 32 -9.97 34.15 -1.57
CA ARG A 32 -11.40 34.45 -1.68
C ARG A 32 -12.02 34.87 -0.34
N LEU A 33 -11.63 34.25 0.78
CA LEU A 33 -12.10 34.63 2.11
C LEU A 33 -11.72 36.07 2.45
N TRP A 34 -10.47 36.46 2.20
CA TRP A 34 -10.01 37.82 2.46
C TRP A 34 -10.66 38.84 1.54
N LEU A 35 -10.90 38.50 0.27
CA LEU A 35 -11.59 39.38 -0.68
C LEU A 35 -13.01 39.75 -0.21
N VAL A 36 -13.68 38.86 0.52
CA VAL A 36 -15.02 39.10 1.09
C VAL A 36 -14.94 39.70 2.51
N GLY A 37 -13.74 39.98 3.03
CA GLY A 37 -13.52 40.59 4.34
C GLY A 37 -13.59 39.62 5.52
N HIS A 38 -13.46 38.31 5.27
CA HIS A 38 -13.49 37.28 6.31
C HIS A 38 -12.07 36.81 6.69
N ALA A 39 -11.94 36.39 7.95
CA ALA A 39 -10.69 35.84 8.50
C ALA A 39 -10.73 34.31 8.51
N GLY A 40 -9.61 33.68 8.11
CA GLY A 40 -9.40 32.24 8.26
C GLY A 40 -8.69 31.93 9.58
N PHE A 41 -9.02 30.82 10.22
CA PHE A 41 -8.36 30.37 11.47
C PHE A 41 -7.89 28.94 11.33
N THR A 42 -6.74 28.59 11.92
CA THR A 42 -6.29 27.19 11.98
C THR A 42 -6.90 26.46 13.17
N SER A 43 -7.15 25.15 13.04
CA SER A 43 -7.85 24.38 14.07
C SER A 43 -6.98 23.92 15.24
N LEU A 44 -5.69 23.66 15.01
CA LEU A 44 -4.75 23.12 16.02
C LEU A 44 -4.27 24.19 17.00
N ARG A 45 -4.02 25.39 16.48
CA ARG A 45 -3.83 26.60 17.26
C ARG A 45 -4.84 27.61 16.72
N PRO A 46 -5.85 28.04 17.49
CA PRO A 46 -6.82 29.03 17.04
C PRO A 46 -6.11 30.38 16.86
N THR A 47 -5.44 30.51 15.74
CA THR A 47 -4.64 31.66 15.32
C THR A 47 -5.12 32.02 13.93
N GLU A 48 -5.33 33.32 13.73
CA GLU A 48 -5.75 33.87 12.45
C GLU A 48 -4.66 33.62 11.40
N VAL A 49 -5.07 33.12 10.24
CA VAL A 49 -4.22 33.06 9.06
C VAL A 49 -4.19 34.45 8.49
N MET A 50 -3.07 35.14 8.71
CA MET A 50 -2.88 36.50 8.24
C MET A 50 -3.01 36.57 6.71
N GLY A 51 -3.73 37.60 6.25
CA GLY A 51 -3.93 37.89 4.84
C GLY A 51 -2.63 38.14 4.08
N ASP A 52 -2.71 38.01 2.76
CA ASP A 52 -1.60 38.37 1.88
C ASP A 52 -1.29 39.85 2.00
N ASP A 53 0.01 40.15 1.96
CA ASP A 53 0.56 41.49 2.08
C ASP A 53 1.24 41.83 0.76
N PRO A 54 0.64 42.69 -0.10
CA PRO A 54 1.20 43.02 -1.41
C PRO A 54 2.61 43.60 -1.34
N ASP A 55 2.91 44.33 -0.26
CA ASP A 55 4.23 44.93 0.00
C ASP A 55 5.17 43.95 0.74
N GLY A 56 4.64 42.79 1.16
CA GLY A 56 5.32 41.75 1.93
C GLY A 56 5.10 40.34 1.37
N PRO A 57 5.53 40.04 0.13
CA PRO A 57 5.25 38.77 -0.57
C PRO A 57 5.83 37.54 0.13
N MET A 58 6.77 37.74 1.05
CA MET A 58 7.41 36.68 1.84
C MET A 58 6.40 35.89 2.68
N ARG A 59 5.29 36.51 3.11
CA ARG A 59 4.26 35.86 3.94
C ARG A 59 3.55 34.73 3.19
N THR A 60 3.10 35.02 1.98
CA THR A 60 2.44 34.06 1.08
C THR A 60 3.42 32.99 0.65
N ALA A 61 4.63 33.37 0.21
CA ALA A 61 5.68 32.43 -0.19
C ALA A 61 6.05 31.44 0.93
N ARG A 62 6.15 31.90 2.19
CA ARG A 62 6.44 31.02 3.34
C ARG A 62 5.32 30.01 3.58
N ARG A 63 4.05 30.41 3.42
CA ARG A 63 2.89 29.52 3.60
C ARG A 63 2.82 28.47 2.50
N GLU A 64 3.05 28.89 1.25
CA GLU A 64 3.15 27.98 0.12
C GLU A 64 4.27 26.95 0.34
N MET A 65 5.46 27.42 0.73
CA MET A 65 6.61 26.56 0.99
C MET A 65 6.33 25.56 2.13
N ALA A 66 5.66 26.00 3.20
CA ALA A 66 5.25 25.10 4.29
C ALA A 66 4.31 23.98 3.80
N GLY A 67 3.35 24.31 2.93
CA GLY A 67 2.46 23.31 2.30
C GLY A 67 3.22 22.32 1.41
N VAL A 68 4.24 22.79 0.66
CA VAL A 68 5.11 21.92 -0.15
C VAL A 68 5.89 20.94 0.73
N PHE A 69 6.49 21.42 1.82
CA PHE A 69 7.27 20.58 2.73
C PHE A 69 6.42 19.53 3.46
N ALA A 70 5.25 19.90 3.95
CA ALA A 70 4.32 18.93 4.55
C ALA A 70 3.92 17.82 3.57
N GLY A 71 3.63 18.19 2.31
CA GLY A 71 3.35 17.23 1.26
C GLY A 71 4.54 16.33 0.89
N LEU A 72 5.77 16.85 0.99
CA LEU A 72 6.99 16.06 0.80
C LEU A 72 7.17 15.03 1.91
N GLU A 73 6.99 15.41 3.18
CA GLU A 73 7.13 14.52 4.34
C GLU A 73 6.23 13.28 4.22
N CYS A 74 4.94 13.48 3.93
CA CYS A 74 4.00 12.39 3.74
C CYS A 74 4.41 11.45 2.59
N ARG A 75 4.96 12.01 1.50
CA ARG A 75 5.48 11.21 0.38
C ARG A 75 6.75 10.46 0.73
N MET A 76 7.61 11.04 1.58
CA MET A 76 8.79 10.37 2.10
C MET A 76 8.42 9.19 3.01
N ILE A 77 7.42 9.34 3.89
CA ILE A 77 6.88 8.24 4.70
C ILE A 77 6.32 7.14 3.79
N ALA A 78 5.50 7.50 2.80
CA ALA A 78 4.97 6.53 1.84
C ALA A 78 6.10 5.81 1.09
N LYS A 79 7.11 6.54 0.61
CA LYS A 79 8.29 5.98 -0.03
C LYS A 79 9.01 4.99 0.87
N GLN A 80 9.24 5.33 2.14
CA GLN A 80 9.88 4.43 3.10
C GLN A 80 9.08 3.13 3.29
N VAL A 81 7.75 3.21 3.34
CA VAL A 81 6.87 2.03 3.40
C VAL A 81 7.01 1.17 2.14
N TRP A 82 7.03 1.80 0.96
CA TRP A 82 7.21 1.09 -0.32
C TRP A 82 8.60 0.46 -0.45
N ASP A 83 9.66 1.19 -0.10
CA ASP A 83 11.04 0.70 -0.12
C ASP A 83 11.21 -0.48 0.85
N GLY A 84 10.63 -0.39 2.05
CA GLY A 84 10.61 -1.49 3.01
C GLY A 84 9.87 -2.73 2.49
N ARG A 85 8.74 -2.55 1.79
CA ARG A 85 8.03 -3.67 1.12
C ARG A 85 8.87 -4.28 0.01
N ARG A 86 9.55 -3.46 -0.80
CA ARG A 86 10.42 -3.93 -1.88
C ARG A 86 11.63 -4.69 -1.34
N ALA A 87 12.26 -4.18 -0.29
CA ALA A 87 13.37 -4.86 0.38
C ALA A 87 12.94 -6.21 0.99
N LYS A 88 11.75 -6.27 1.60
CA LYS A 88 11.16 -7.53 2.08
C LYS A 88 10.86 -8.51 0.94
N ALA A 89 10.35 -8.03 -0.21
CA ALA A 89 10.08 -8.86 -1.38
C ALA A 89 11.37 -9.43 -2.00
N ALA A 90 12.48 -8.68 -1.98
CA ALA A 90 13.74 -9.13 -2.55
C ALA A 90 14.39 -10.28 -1.78
N VAL A 91 14.19 -10.33 -0.45
CA VAL A 91 14.80 -11.34 0.44
C VAL A 91 13.80 -12.42 0.87
N GLY A 92 12.50 -12.18 0.69
CA GLY A 92 11.44 -13.05 1.17
C GLY A 92 10.07 -12.63 0.64
N HIS A 93 9.06 -12.66 1.49
CA HIS A 93 7.68 -12.35 1.10
C HIS A 93 7.24 -11.00 1.69
N ALA A 94 6.75 -10.09 0.84
CA ALA A 94 6.38 -8.74 1.30
C ALA A 94 4.96 -8.62 1.83
N THR A 95 3.97 -9.30 1.22
CA THR A 95 2.55 -9.14 1.53
C THR A 95 1.70 -10.23 0.89
N GLY A 96 0.60 -10.59 1.56
CA GLY A 96 -0.43 -11.50 1.01
C GLY A 96 -0.21 -12.97 1.37
N ALA A 97 -0.98 -13.84 0.73
CA ALA A 97 -0.80 -15.29 0.86
C ALA A 97 0.49 -15.74 0.15
N THR A 98 1.17 -16.73 0.71
CA THR A 98 2.33 -17.35 0.05
C THR A 98 1.86 -18.22 -1.11
N THR A 99 2.73 -18.44 -2.10
CA THR A 99 2.47 -19.41 -3.16
C THR A 99 2.33 -20.81 -2.56
N TYR A 100 1.48 -21.65 -3.17
CA TYR A 100 1.36 -23.06 -2.76
C TYR A 100 2.72 -23.74 -2.87
N GLY A 101 3.05 -24.66 -1.96
CA GLY A 101 4.37 -25.28 -1.90
C GLY A 101 5.36 -24.51 -1.02
N ARG A 102 5.08 -23.26 -0.64
CA ARG A 102 5.96 -22.42 0.17
C ARG A 102 5.20 -21.80 1.33
N LYS A 103 5.86 -21.68 2.48
CA LYS A 103 5.36 -20.96 3.66
C LYS A 103 6.35 -19.91 4.12
N SER A 104 5.86 -18.84 4.75
CA SER A 104 6.76 -17.89 5.41
C SER A 104 7.48 -18.61 6.55
N GLY A 105 8.81 -18.62 6.52
CA GLY A 105 9.62 -19.09 7.63
C GLY A 105 9.38 -18.24 8.88
N LYS A 106 9.61 -18.82 10.06
CA LYS A 106 9.57 -18.08 11.32
C LYS A 106 10.69 -17.05 11.33
N ARG A 107 10.36 -15.84 11.79
CA ARG A 107 11.34 -14.76 11.94
C ARG A 107 12.38 -15.14 12.99
N SER A 108 13.66 -15.00 12.64
CA SER A 108 14.80 -15.26 13.53
C SER A 108 15.97 -14.33 13.17
N PRO A 109 17.05 -14.25 13.98
CA PRO A 109 18.24 -13.49 13.61
C PRO A 109 18.83 -13.92 12.26
N ALA A 110 18.73 -15.20 11.90
CA ALA A 110 19.13 -15.75 10.60
C ALA A 110 18.08 -15.58 9.49
N ASN A 111 16.82 -15.29 9.84
CA ASN A 111 15.73 -15.04 8.90
C ASN A 111 14.92 -13.79 9.30
N PRO A 112 15.51 -12.59 9.18
CA PRO A 112 14.89 -11.36 9.68
C PRO A 112 13.68 -10.92 8.85
N ASN A 113 13.49 -11.45 7.63
CA ASN A 113 12.42 -11.05 6.72
C ASN A 113 11.35 -12.13 6.49
N GLY A 114 11.47 -13.31 7.11
CA GLY A 114 10.50 -14.39 6.91
C GLY A 114 10.58 -14.96 5.49
N ALA A 115 11.79 -15.27 5.02
CA ALA A 115 12.04 -15.94 3.75
C ALA A 115 11.14 -17.17 3.58
N LEU A 116 10.74 -17.41 2.33
CA LEU A 116 9.88 -18.53 1.98
C LEU A 116 10.64 -19.84 2.12
N VAL A 117 10.07 -20.78 2.87
CA VAL A 117 10.60 -22.12 3.09
C VAL A 117 9.69 -23.11 2.37
N PRO A 118 10.25 -24.09 1.64
CA PRO A 118 9.46 -25.12 0.98
C PRO A 118 8.69 -25.97 2.01
N VAL A 119 7.46 -26.37 1.66
CA VAL A 119 6.66 -27.33 2.43
C VAL A 119 6.74 -28.68 1.70
N PRO A 120 7.44 -29.69 2.23
CA PRO A 120 7.74 -30.92 1.49
C PRO A 120 6.50 -31.62 0.89
N ALA A 121 5.41 -31.71 1.65
CA ALA A 121 4.18 -32.34 1.21
C ALA A 121 3.51 -31.58 0.04
N GLU A 122 3.44 -30.24 0.12
CA GLU A 122 2.87 -29.41 -0.94
C GLU A 122 3.79 -29.37 -2.18
N GLN A 123 5.10 -29.41 -1.99
CA GLN A 123 6.09 -29.52 -3.07
C GLN A 123 5.99 -30.86 -3.82
N ALA A 124 5.73 -31.95 -3.11
CA ALA A 124 5.47 -33.25 -3.73
C ALA A 124 4.19 -33.22 -4.58
N ALA A 125 3.11 -32.64 -4.05
CA ALA A 125 1.86 -32.46 -4.80
C ALA A 125 2.06 -31.57 -6.05
N LEU A 126 2.84 -30.49 -5.94
CA LEU A 126 3.20 -29.63 -7.07
C LEU A 126 3.96 -30.37 -8.16
N ARG A 127 5.02 -31.11 -7.79
CA ARG A 127 5.78 -31.92 -8.77
C ARG A 127 4.89 -32.93 -9.48
N HIS A 128 3.97 -33.56 -8.74
CA HIS A 128 3.02 -34.50 -9.31
C HIS A 128 2.03 -33.82 -10.28
N MET A 129 1.45 -32.68 -9.90
CA MET A 129 0.60 -31.88 -10.80
C MET A 129 1.32 -31.47 -12.09
N CYS A 130 2.58 -31.04 -11.98
CA CYS A 130 3.41 -30.68 -13.13
C CYS A 130 3.67 -31.90 -14.02
N GLY A 131 3.98 -33.07 -13.43
CA GLY A 131 4.15 -34.33 -14.15
C GLY A 131 2.90 -34.75 -14.91
N LEU A 132 1.73 -34.71 -14.27
CA LEU A 132 0.44 -34.99 -14.91
C LEU A 132 0.16 -34.03 -16.07
N ARG A 133 0.46 -32.73 -15.89
CA ARG A 133 0.29 -31.73 -16.95
C ARG A 133 1.22 -31.96 -18.13
N ALA A 134 2.48 -32.30 -17.86
CA ALA A 134 3.44 -32.66 -18.90
C ALA A 134 3.03 -33.93 -19.66
N GLY A 135 2.37 -34.88 -18.98
CA GLY A 135 1.73 -36.06 -19.58
C GLY A 135 0.42 -35.77 -20.34
N GLY A 136 0.01 -34.50 -20.47
CA GLY A 136 -1.17 -34.10 -21.25
C GLY A 136 -2.49 -34.10 -20.47
N ALA A 137 -2.49 -34.31 -19.15
CA ALA A 137 -3.71 -34.26 -18.36
C ALA A 137 -4.33 -32.86 -18.36
N SER A 138 -5.65 -32.81 -18.53
CA SER A 138 -6.42 -31.56 -18.38
C SER A 138 -6.45 -31.11 -16.92
N THR A 139 -6.68 -29.82 -16.71
CA THR A 139 -6.76 -29.22 -15.38
C THR A 139 -7.84 -29.87 -14.48
N HIS A 140 -8.93 -30.36 -15.08
CA HIS A 140 -9.99 -31.09 -14.39
C HIS A 140 -9.53 -32.49 -13.95
N GLN A 141 -8.85 -33.22 -14.82
CA GLN A 141 -8.29 -34.54 -14.50
C GLN A 141 -7.26 -34.41 -13.38
N ILE A 142 -6.35 -33.45 -13.46
CA ILE A 142 -5.35 -33.18 -12.41
C ILE A 142 -6.03 -32.89 -11.06
N ALA A 143 -7.07 -32.05 -11.04
CA ALA A 143 -7.79 -31.74 -9.81
C ALA A 143 -8.43 -32.98 -9.17
N HIS A 144 -8.99 -33.88 -9.99
CA HIS A 144 -9.58 -35.12 -9.50
C HIS A 144 -8.51 -36.08 -8.96
N THR A 145 -7.48 -36.37 -9.75
CA THR A 145 -6.37 -37.26 -9.38
C THR A 145 -5.72 -36.85 -8.06
N ILE A 146 -5.31 -35.60 -7.94
CA ILE A 146 -4.66 -35.08 -6.73
C ILE A 146 -5.59 -35.12 -5.51
N THR A 147 -6.89 -34.87 -5.72
CA THR A 147 -7.87 -34.92 -4.63
C THR A 147 -8.08 -36.35 -4.14
N ASP A 148 -8.12 -37.32 -5.06
CA ASP A 148 -8.34 -38.73 -4.74
C ASP A 148 -7.11 -39.35 -4.07
N GLU A 149 -5.91 -38.91 -4.44
CA GLU A 149 -4.65 -39.26 -3.79
C GLU A 149 -4.49 -38.61 -2.40
N GLY A 150 -5.40 -37.71 -2.01
CA GLY A 150 -5.45 -37.14 -0.67
C GLY A 150 -4.51 -35.96 -0.43
N HIS A 151 -3.97 -35.33 -1.49
CA HIS A 151 -3.12 -34.15 -1.36
C HIS A 151 -3.94 -32.89 -0.99
N PRO A 152 -3.74 -32.29 0.20
CA PRO A 152 -4.56 -31.16 0.63
C PRO A 152 -4.17 -29.85 -0.06
N THR A 153 -5.15 -28.97 -0.28
CA THR A 153 -4.86 -27.57 -0.70
C THR A 153 -4.28 -26.74 0.46
N GLN A 154 -3.70 -25.57 0.17
CA GLN A 154 -3.06 -24.69 1.16
C GLN A 154 -3.94 -24.31 2.38
N ARG A 155 -5.27 -24.26 2.19
CA ARG A 155 -6.25 -23.98 3.26
C ARG A 155 -7.12 -25.20 3.59
N GLY A 156 -6.72 -26.39 3.14
CA GLY A 156 -7.50 -27.62 3.25
C GLY A 156 -8.61 -27.77 2.19
N GLY A 157 -9.22 -28.95 2.15
CA GLY A 157 -10.29 -29.29 1.21
C GLY A 157 -9.82 -29.75 -0.17
N ARG A 158 -10.77 -29.90 -1.10
CA ARG A 158 -10.56 -30.49 -2.44
C ARG A 158 -9.96 -29.50 -3.45
N TRP A 159 -9.29 -30.05 -4.45
CA TRP A 159 -8.80 -29.28 -5.59
C TRP A 159 -9.93 -28.96 -6.57
N SER A 160 -9.91 -27.75 -7.11
CA SER A 160 -10.76 -27.35 -8.23
C SER A 160 -9.89 -27.05 -9.45
N SER A 161 -10.45 -27.24 -10.63
CA SER A 161 -9.78 -26.94 -11.91
C SER A 161 -9.18 -25.52 -11.92
N ALA A 162 -9.94 -24.52 -11.44
CA ALA A 162 -9.45 -23.14 -11.35
C ALA A 162 -8.32 -22.92 -10.32
N LYS A 163 -8.21 -23.73 -9.26
CA LYS A 163 -7.04 -23.68 -8.36
C LYS A 163 -5.83 -24.28 -9.05
N VAL A 164 -5.97 -25.46 -9.64
CA VAL A 164 -4.89 -26.14 -10.36
C VAL A 164 -4.36 -25.26 -11.50
N SER A 165 -5.22 -24.58 -12.26
CA SER A 165 -4.75 -23.70 -13.34
C SER A 165 -3.87 -22.54 -12.85
N ARG A 166 -4.16 -21.99 -11.67
CA ARG A 166 -3.36 -20.90 -11.08
C ARG A 166 -2.05 -21.43 -10.50
N THR A 167 -2.07 -22.64 -9.95
CA THR A 167 -0.94 -23.29 -9.30
C THR A 167 0.07 -23.90 -10.28
N VAL A 168 -0.37 -24.43 -11.42
CA VAL A 168 0.50 -25.05 -12.45
C VAL A 168 0.88 -24.02 -13.53
N SER A 169 1.06 -22.75 -13.14
CA SER A 169 1.47 -21.72 -14.10
C SER A 169 2.92 -21.97 -14.56
N PRO A 170 3.30 -21.63 -15.81
CA PRO A 170 4.61 -21.98 -16.37
C PRO A 170 5.84 -21.52 -15.57
N GLN A 171 5.69 -20.47 -14.75
CA GLN A 171 6.76 -19.95 -13.90
C GLN A 171 7.14 -20.89 -12.74
N ASP A 172 6.19 -21.70 -12.23
CA ASP A 172 6.45 -22.64 -11.13
C ASP A 172 7.12 -23.95 -11.62
N ALA A 173 6.93 -24.30 -12.90
CA ALA A 173 7.57 -25.46 -13.52
C ALA A 173 9.09 -25.26 -13.74
N ALA A 174 9.56 -24.02 -13.91
CA ALA A 174 10.98 -23.73 -14.11
C ALA A 174 11.81 -23.88 -12.82
N GLU A 175 11.26 -23.54 -11.65
CA GLU A 175 11.95 -23.71 -10.36
C GLU A 175 11.89 -25.16 -9.84
N ALA A 176 10.82 -25.91 -10.13
CA ALA A 176 10.65 -27.29 -9.66
C ALA A 176 11.58 -28.31 -10.36
N VAL A 177 12.17 -27.94 -11.49
CA VAL A 177 13.07 -28.80 -12.30
C VAL A 177 14.55 -28.52 -11.99
N SER A 178 14.88 -27.43 -11.29
CA SER A 178 16.26 -27.05 -10.93
C SER A 178 16.68 -27.39 -9.50
N ALA A 179 15.88 -28.15 -8.75
CA ALA A 179 16.18 -28.63 -7.39
C ALA A 179 16.09 -30.15 -7.33
#